data_AF-A0A8T0C4X4-F1
#
_entry.id   AF-A0A8T0C4X4-F1
#
_cell.length_a   1.000
_cell.length_b   1.000
_cell.length_c   1.000
_cell.angle_alpha   90.00
_cell.angle_beta   90.00
_cell.angle_gamma   90.00
#
_symmetry.space_group_name_H-M   'P 1'
#
loop_
_entity.id
_entity.type
_entity.pdbx_description
1 polymer ?
#
loop_
_entity_poly.entity_id
_entity_poly.type
_entity_poly.pdbx_seq_one_letter_code
_entity_poly.pdbx_strand_id
1 'polypeptide(L)'
;MKTPIPYILLALLAGCSSSDNDEPSNTNAQEQQQQTPSNDDSANDDTDNNSDSDDSGSENSDPGDNGTDDSDDSNEPDESRGTYFPTEVMASSPFSDSSEEVERGFGNRPAVEYGPSVPTYLWSTQRIGRILNGTVPLLDVFRVQSFYRNSTNADCFGPQVSYTGHPDATDPASASGTLPGGDLGLWSESDSTGNACAVAQTNALLSGIRDQSRMSLMTLASMVSAALDSGMSLPADGSSIDVTGEMNAKGIADVTFSGAAITRSGSEWQYTVSLTYTVSGSDYDISLSMAHTPGADLMNYSGHLTYQVEGEQGVSGIEFPGGNCSQNERTRTGSLAYERSGDNMSLQARVATLCGHSNSGMFNSDNQVDVNNKYHSVDNPDGWSENFSIFGANFALTSLAGQYAYVWQAGVNDSNSRIFNIGFNSPSLDNGEAHFGYGTKIEETDGLIQGFICNWAGPGNDHSMQAFSQRQFFEYDSATATYDGTGSKANIEYAPTTSCSYDGAGSFVFDIDASGVLGDTALEDASLAFSQDLWAPTDPSKTVAESITDRGLSVPAVPYTWPVDE
;
A
#
# COMPACT_ATOMS: atom_id res chain seq x y z
N MET A 1 2.35 -60.53 33.51
CA MET A 1 3.49 -59.62 33.79
C MET A 1 3.11 -58.28 33.21
N LYS A 2 2.95 -57.27 34.08
CA LYS A 2 2.63 -55.88 33.78
C LYS A 2 3.90 -55.06 34.03
N THR A 3 4.26 -54.17 33.12
CA THR A 3 5.19 -53.05 33.35
C THR A 3 5.01 -52.01 32.22
N PRO A 4 5.37 -50.73 32.44
CA PRO A 4 4.47 -49.60 32.15
C PRO A 4 5.08 -48.53 31.22
N ILE A 5 4.24 -47.52 30.97
CA ILE A 5 4.45 -46.25 30.24
C ILE A 5 5.62 -45.42 30.82
N PRO A 6 6.27 -44.58 29.99
CA PRO A 6 6.40 -43.17 30.37
C PRO A 6 6.04 -42.16 29.26
N TYR A 7 5.66 -40.98 29.74
CA TYR A 7 5.29 -39.73 29.08
C TYR A 7 6.32 -39.21 28.07
N ILE A 8 5.86 -38.55 26.99
CA ILE A 8 6.68 -37.67 26.15
C ILE A 8 6.13 -36.25 26.24
N LEU A 9 7.06 -35.34 26.52
CA LEU A 9 6.94 -33.89 26.64
C LEU A 9 6.43 -33.24 25.35
N LEU A 10 5.59 -32.22 25.54
CA LEU A 10 5.33 -31.12 24.62
C LEU A 10 6.51 -30.14 24.70
N ALA A 11 7.08 -29.75 23.57
CA ALA A 11 8.07 -28.67 23.48
C ALA A 11 7.65 -27.69 22.39
N LEU A 12 7.69 -26.41 22.76
CA LEU A 12 7.44 -25.23 21.94
C LEU A 12 8.37 -25.20 20.72
N LEU A 13 7.86 -24.73 19.58
CA LEU A 13 8.67 -24.20 18.49
C LEU A 13 8.43 -22.70 18.41
N ALA A 14 9.46 -21.94 18.78
CA ALA A 14 9.62 -20.53 18.50
C ALA A 14 9.95 -20.37 17.01
N GLY A 15 9.23 -19.48 16.32
CA GLY A 15 9.59 -19.04 14.97
C GLY A 15 10.81 -18.14 15.04
N CYS A 16 11.94 -18.62 14.50
CA CYS A 16 13.13 -17.82 14.32
C CYS A 16 12.97 -16.96 13.05
N SER A 17 12.94 -15.64 13.22
CA SER A 17 13.22 -14.68 12.15
C SER A 17 14.73 -14.69 11.89
N SER A 18 15.17 -15.04 10.67
CA SER A 18 16.58 -15.04 10.31
C SER A 18 17.07 -13.63 10.04
N SER A 19 18.00 -13.18 10.88
CA SER A 19 18.92 -12.07 10.64
C SER A 19 20.08 -12.52 9.76
N ASP A 20 20.35 -11.83 8.65
CA ASP A 20 21.67 -11.86 8.02
C ASP A 20 22.25 -10.45 7.98
N ASN A 21 23.36 -10.30 8.72
CA ASN A 21 24.26 -9.17 8.70
C ASN A 21 25.28 -9.40 7.58
N ASP A 22 25.39 -8.47 6.64
CA ASP A 22 26.60 -8.33 5.82
C ASP A 22 27.06 -6.87 5.83
N GLU A 23 28.16 -6.62 6.56
CA GLU A 23 28.98 -5.43 6.42
C GLU A 23 29.60 -5.36 5.01
N PRO A 24 29.81 -4.14 4.47
CA PRO A 24 30.96 -3.90 3.63
C PRO A 24 31.93 -2.95 4.34
N SER A 25 33.03 -3.53 4.80
CA SER A 25 34.28 -2.81 5.01
C SER A 25 34.72 -2.11 3.71
N ASN A 26 34.85 -0.78 3.73
CA ASN A 26 35.96 -0.14 3.02
C ASN A 26 36.27 1.26 3.54
N THR A 27 37.49 1.36 4.06
CA THR A 27 38.26 2.57 4.33
C THR A 27 38.39 3.47 3.12
N ASN A 28 38.16 4.78 3.29
CA ASN A 28 39.14 5.79 2.89
C ASN A 28 38.88 7.10 3.63
N ALA A 29 39.87 7.47 4.45
CA ALA A 29 40.02 8.80 5.00
C ALA A 29 40.43 9.77 3.89
N GLN A 30 39.79 10.95 3.85
CA GLN A 30 40.52 12.18 3.62
C GLN A 30 39.78 13.38 4.23
N GLU A 31 40.57 14.23 4.84
CA GLU A 31 40.23 15.22 5.85
C GLU A 31 39.60 16.49 5.27
N GLN A 32 38.68 17.06 6.06
CA GLN A 32 38.54 18.48 6.43
C GLN A 32 38.84 19.56 5.36
N GLN A 33 37.86 20.45 5.13
CA GLN A 33 37.90 21.79 5.74
C GLN A 33 36.59 22.59 5.56
N GLN A 34 36.15 23.13 6.70
CA GLN A 34 35.23 24.26 6.89
C GLN A 34 35.53 25.46 5.99
N GLN A 35 34.48 26.15 5.51
CA GLN A 35 34.32 27.60 5.70
C GLN A 35 32.95 28.11 5.19
N THR A 36 32.17 28.68 6.11
CA THR A 36 31.06 29.63 5.87
C THR A 36 31.61 31.08 5.80
N PRO A 37 30.81 32.11 5.46
CA PRO A 37 31.16 33.06 4.41
C PRO A 37 31.47 34.47 4.94
N SER A 38 32.10 35.29 4.10
CA SER A 38 32.29 36.72 4.36
C SER A 38 31.60 37.52 3.26
N ASN A 39 30.63 38.35 3.67
CA ASN A 39 30.13 39.48 2.91
C ASN A 39 31.29 40.42 2.54
N ASP A 40 31.24 41.03 1.35
CA ASP A 40 31.50 42.46 1.26
C ASP A 40 30.86 43.07 0.02
N ASP A 41 30.25 44.22 0.27
CA ASP A 41 29.66 45.15 -0.67
C ASP A 41 30.67 45.60 -1.74
N SER A 42 30.18 45.91 -2.94
CA SER A 42 30.63 47.08 -3.69
C SER A 42 29.62 47.43 -4.78
N ALA A 43 28.88 48.50 -4.52
CA ALA A 43 28.18 49.28 -5.52
C ALA A 43 29.18 49.81 -6.57
N ASN A 44 28.73 49.88 -7.82
CA ASN A 44 28.90 51.11 -8.59
C ASN A 44 27.88 51.19 -9.73
N ASP A 45 27.21 52.33 -9.74
CA ASP A 45 26.51 52.95 -10.85
C ASP A 45 27.25 52.80 -12.18
N ASP A 46 26.49 52.62 -13.26
CA ASP A 46 26.47 53.68 -14.27
C ASP A 46 25.15 53.67 -15.05
N THR A 47 24.63 54.89 -15.14
CA THR A 47 23.41 55.38 -15.74
C THR A 47 23.37 55.34 -17.26
N ASP A 48 22.19 55.71 -17.77
CA ASP A 48 21.87 56.28 -19.08
C ASP A 48 21.32 55.32 -20.14
N ASN A 49 20.27 55.65 -20.90
CA ASN A 49 19.19 56.64 -20.82
C ASN A 49 18.32 56.40 -22.06
N ASN A 50 17.02 56.69 -21.97
CA ASN A 50 16.11 57.06 -23.08
C ASN A 50 15.84 56.03 -24.21
N SER A 51 14.66 56.00 -24.84
CA SER A 51 13.40 56.74 -24.71
C SER A 51 12.41 56.13 -25.71
N ASP A 52 11.17 55.96 -25.27
CA ASP A 52 9.91 56.29 -25.92
C ASP A 52 9.53 55.87 -27.35
N SER A 53 8.24 55.53 -27.40
CA SER A 53 7.18 55.90 -28.35
C SER A 53 6.75 54.89 -29.41
N ASP A 54 5.62 54.23 -29.10
CA ASP A 54 4.32 54.24 -29.82
C ASP A 54 4.31 54.56 -31.33
N ASP A 55 3.62 53.75 -32.12
CA ASP A 55 2.25 54.07 -32.60
C ASP A 55 1.79 53.20 -33.80
N SER A 56 0.50 52.85 -33.76
CA SER A 56 -0.45 52.63 -34.86
C SER A 56 -0.30 51.47 -35.86
N GLY A 57 -1.42 50.78 -36.05
CA GLY A 57 -1.61 49.67 -36.99
C GLY A 57 -2.00 50.06 -38.41
N SER A 58 -2.21 49.02 -39.23
CA SER A 58 -2.98 49.08 -40.48
C SER A 58 -3.43 47.66 -40.85
N GLU A 59 -4.74 47.53 -41.06
CA GLU A 59 -5.38 46.40 -41.74
C GLU A 59 -4.88 46.29 -43.19
N ASN A 60 -4.85 45.06 -43.72
CA ASN A 60 -4.97 44.82 -45.15
C ASN A 60 -5.61 43.45 -45.42
N SER A 61 -6.71 43.46 -46.16
CA SER A 61 -7.52 42.33 -46.61
C SER A 61 -7.24 42.03 -48.09
N ASP A 62 -6.98 40.77 -48.48
CA ASP A 62 -7.62 40.01 -49.60
C ASP A 62 -6.94 38.61 -49.79
N PRO A 63 -7.40 37.66 -50.65
CA PRO A 63 -7.79 36.33 -50.19
C PRO A 63 -7.11 35.15 -50.92
N GLY A 64 -7.17 33.97 -50.29
CA GLY A 64 -7.08 32.66 -50.95
C GLY A 64 -5.68 32.11 -51.21
N ASP A 65 -5.35 31.01 -50.53
CA ASP A 65 -4.91 29.80 -51.23
C ASP A 65 -5.18 28.57 -50.36
N ASN A 66 -5.52 27.48 -51.05
CA ASN A 66 -5.87 26.17 -50.54
C ASN A 66 -4.69 25.48 -49.85
N GLY A 67 -5.00 24.82 -48.74
CA GLY A 67 -4.47 23.50 -48.40
C GLY A 67 -3.06 23.47 -47.83
N THR A 68 -2.96 23.09 -46.56
CA THR A 68 -1.87 22.24 -46.06
C THR A 68 -2.32 21.61 -44.76
N ASP A 69 -2.34 20.28 -44.80
CA ASP A 69 -2.09 19.31 -43.74
C ASP A 69 -2.56 19.66 -42.33
N ASP A 70 -3.67 19.03 -41.94
CA ASP A 70 -3.82 18.49 -40.58
C ASP A 70 -2.64 17.53 -40.36
N SER A 71 -1.55 18.05 -39.79
CA SER A 71 -0.57 17.21 -39.14
C SER A 71 -1.21 16.68 -37.86
N ASP A 72 -1.74 15.46 -37.91
CA ASP A 72 -2.00 14.62 -36.75
C ASP A 72 -0.78 14.70 -35.82
N ASP A 73 -0.94 15.39 -34.70
CA ASP A 73 0.03 15.32 -33.61
C ASP A 73 -0.11 13.94 -32.97
N SER A 74 0.62 12.98 -33.53
CA SER A 74 0.67 11.56 -33.16
C SER A 74 1.09 11.25 -31.70
N ASN A 75 1.11 12.25 -30.81
CA ASN A 75 1.41 12.12 -29.39
C ASN A 75 0.25 12.48 -28.45
N GLU A 76 -0.92 12.91 -28.94
CA GLU A 76 -2.12 13.05 -28.10
C GLU A 76 -2.68 11.66 -27.73
N PRO A 77 -2.93 11.37 -26.43
CA PRO A 77 -3.58 10.14 -26.00
C PRO A 77 -4.92 9.93 -26.72
N ASP A 78 -5.14 8.73 -27.28
CA ASP A 78 -6.46 8.37 -27.82
C ASP A 78 -7.43 8.10 -26.66
N GLU A 79 -8.16 9.12 -26.21
CA GLU A 79 -9.09 9.00 -25.09
C GLU A 79 -10.21 7.98 -25.35
N SER A 80 -10.46 7.60 -26.61
CA SER A 80 -11.43 6.55 -26.95
C SER A 80 -11.03 5.18 -26.39
N ARG A 81 -9.76 4.98 -26.03
CA ARG A 81 -9.28 3.74 -25.40
C ARG A 81 -9.87 3.50 -24.01
N GLY A 82 -10.37 4.55 -23.36
CA GLY A 82 -11.09 4.45 -22.08
C GLY A 82 -12.45 3.74 -22.18
N THR A 83 -12.94 3.45 -23.39
CA THR A 83 -14.19 2.71 -23.60
C THR A 83 -14.06 1.19 -23.47
N TYR A 84 -12.83 0.68 -23.48
CA TYR A 84 -12.56 -0.76 -23.34
C TYR A 84 -11.62 -1.11 -22.19
N PHE A 85 -10.76 -0.18 -21.78
CA PHE A 85 -9.85 -0.35 -20.66
C PHE A 85 -10.02 0.80 -19.66
N PRO A 86 -9.98 0.57 -18.34
CA PRO A 86 -10.15 1.64 -17.37
C PRO A 86 -9.00 2.67 -17.44
N THR A 87 -9.35 3.94 -17.56
CA THR A 87 -8.42 5.07 -17.39
C THR A 87 -8.51 5.58 -15.96
N GLU A 88 -7.40 6.01 -15.36
CA GLU A 88 -7.41 6.57 -13.99
C GLU A 88 -7.79 5.57 -12.88
N VAL A 89 -7.46 4.28 -13.03
CA VAL A 89 -7.56 3.29 -11.94
C VAL A 89 -6.17 2.96 -11.40
N MET A 90 -5.99 3.09 -10.08
CA MET A 90 -4.78 2.69 -9.38
C MET A 90 -5.05 2.54 -7.87
N ALA A 91 -4.61 1.45 -7.25
CA ALA A 91 -4.57 1.35 -5.79
C ALA A 91 -3.22 1.85 -5.27
N SER A 92 -3.17 3.08 -4.76
CA SER A 92 -1.94 3.66 -4.20
C SER A 92 -2.25 4.56 -3.01
N SER A 93 -1.23 4.84 -2.20
CA SER A 93 -1.32 5.86 -1.16
C SER A 93 -1.56 7.24 -1.77
N PRO A 94 -2.40 8.09 -1.16
CA PRO A 94 -2.53 9.49 -1.56
C PRO A 94 -1.32 10.34 -1.14
N PHE A 95 -0.46 9.82 -0.27
CA PHE A 95 0.70 10.53 0.28
C PHE A 95 2.03 10.16 -0.39
N SER A 96 2.07 9.07 -1.15
CA SER A 96 3.31 8.65 -1.80
C SER A 96 3.58 9.53 -3.01
N ASP A 97 4.82 9.99 -3.14
CA ASP A 97 5.28 10.67 -4.35
C ASP A 97 6.08 9.74 -5.27
N SER A 98 6.12 10.10 -6.55
CA SER A 98 6.95 9.44 -7.56
C SER A 98 8.07 10.35 -8.05
N SER A 99 8.56 11.26 -7.20
CA SER A 99 9.56 12.27 -7.60
C SER A 99 10.90 11.65 -8.00
N GLU A 100 11.23 10.49 -7.43
CA GLU A 100 12.43 9.71 -7.73
C GLU A 100 12.25 8.70 -8.88
N GLU A 101 11.03 8.48 -9.38
CA GLU A 101 10.79 7.60 -10.52
C GLU A 101 11.18 8.33 -11.83
N VAL A 102 12.49 8.42 -12.09
CA VAL A 102 13.09 9.12 -13.25
C VAL A 102 12.68 8.45 -14.57
N GLU A 103 11.85 9.12 -15.37
CA GLU A 103 11.70 8.84 -16.80
C GLU A 103 12.16 10.02 -17.67
N ARG A 104 12.95 9.71 -18.71
CA ARG A 104 13.19 10.64 -19.82
C ARG A 104 11.90 10.76 -20.63
N GLY A 105 11.27 11.93 -20.61
CA GLY A 105 10.14 12.24 -21.50
C GLY A 105 8.92 12.88 -20.85
N PHE A 106 8.92 13.09 -19.53
CA PHE A 106 7.93 13.96 -18.91
C PHE A 106 8.30 15.43 -19.19
N GLY A 107 7.53 16.06 -20.08
CA GLY A 107 7.44 17.52 -20.12
C GLY A 107 6.75 18.01 -18.85
N ASN A 108 7.32 19.03 -18.22
CA ASN A 108 6.78 19.68 -17.03
C ASN A 108 5.28 20.01 -17.20
N ARG A 109 4.38 19.26 -16.56
CA ARG A 109 3.11 19.86 -16.14
C ARG A 109 3.41 20.77 -14.94
N PRO A 110 2.80 21.96 -14.85
CA PRO A 110 3.13 22.90 -13.79
C PRO A 110 2.79 22.30 -12.43
N ALA A 111 3.74 22.37 -11.49
CA ALA A 111 3.61 22.02 -10.06
C ALA A 111 2.61 22.89 -9.28
N VAL A 112 1.53 23.35 -9.93
CA VAL A 112 0.68 24.45 -9.44
C VAL A 112 -0.63 23.94 -8.83
N GLU A 113 -0.99 22.65 -9.00
CA GLU A 113 -2.24 22.10 -8.47
C GLU A 113 -2.07 21.05 -7.34
N TYR A 114 -0.92 20.37 -7.26
CA TYR A 114 -0.70 19.24 -6.31
C TYR A 114 0.56 19.37 -5.44
N GLY A 115 1.16 20.56 -5.36
CA GLY A 115 2.47 20.76 -4.72
C GLY A 115 3.66 20.39 -5.64
N PRO A 116 4.90 20.38 -5.10
CA PRO A 116 6.12 20.18 -5.90
C PRO A 116 6.35 18.72 -6.34
N SER A 117 5.62 17.75 -5.79
CA SER A 117 5.74 16.34 -6.13
C SER A 117 4.45 15.82 -6.80
N VAL A 118 4.60 14.89 -7.75
CA VAL A 118 3.45 14.25 -8.41
C VAL A 118 3.03 13.06 -7.55
N PRO A 119 1.78 12.99 -7.06
CA PRO A 119 1.28 11.82 -6.37
C PRO A 119 1.44 10.56 -7.22
N THR A 120 1.91 9.46 -6.61
CA THR A 120 2.16 8.20 -7.33
C THR A 120 0.91 7.67 -8.06
N TYR A 121 -0.28 7.99 -7.54
CA TYR A 121 -1.55 7.71 -8.20
C TYR A 121 -1.61 8.31 -9.61
N LEU A 122 -1.39 9.62 -9.75
CA LEU A 122 -1.46 10.34 -11.01
C LEU A 122 -0.36 9.88 -11.97
N TRP A 123 0.84 9.65 -11.45
CA TRP A 123 1.94 9.11 -12.24
C TRP A 123 1.62 7.70 -12.80
N SER A 124 1.06 6.81 -11.97
CA SER A 124 0.81 5.43 -12.35
C SER A 124 -0.29 5.32 -13.40
N THR A 125 -1.37 6.08 -13.22
CA THR A 125 -2.49 6.13 -14.17
C THR A 125 -2.05 6.67 -15.53
N GLN A 126 -1.22 7.72 -15.57
CA GLN A 126 -0.64 8.22 -16.81
C GLN A 126 0.27 7.19 -17.49
N ARG A 127 1.09 6.47 -16.72
CA ARG A 127 1.97 5.42 -17.25
C ARG A 127 1.18 4.26 -17.86
N ILE A 128 0.12 3.82 -17.19
CA ILE A 128 -0.81 2.81 -17.72
C ILE A 128 -1.43 3.31 -19.04
N GLY A 129 -1.88 4.57 -19.09
CA GLY A 129 -2.40 5.20 -20.29
C GLY A 129 -1.40 5.22 -21.46
N ARG A 130 -0.11 5.50 -21.20
CA ARG A 130 0.93 5.50 -22.25
C ARG A 130 1.21 4.10 -22.81
N ILE A 131 1.12 3.06 -21.98
CA ILE A 131 1.22 1.66 -22.44
C ILE A 131 -0.01 1.26 -23.23
N LEU A 132 -1.20 1.65 -22.74
CA LEU A 132 -2.47 1.44 -23.43
C LEU A 132 -2.44 2.06 -24.83
N ASN A 133 -1.82 3.24 -24.98
CA ASN A 133 -1.65 3.95 -26.25
C ASN A 133 -0.49 3.45 -27.13
N GLY A 134 0.35 2.54 -26.64
CA GLY A 134 1.53 2.05 -27.38
C GLY A 134 2.72 3.02 -27.39
N THR A 135 2.60 4.19 -26.76
CA THR A 135 3.68 5.19 -26.67
C THR A 135 4.85 4.72 -25.79
N VAL A 136 4.58 3.82 -24.84
CA VAL A 136 5.61 3.20 -23.99
C VAL A 136 5.56 1.68 -24.16
N PRO A 137 6.65 1.04 -24.64
CA PRO A 137 6.73 -0.40 -24.72
C PRO A 137 6.71 -1.05 -23.34
N LEU A 138 5.95 -2.15 -23.19
CA LEU A 138 5.93 -2.93 -21.94
C LEU A 138 7.34 -3.42 -21.55
N LEU A 139 8.17 -3.82 -22.53
CA LEU A 139 9.53 -4.31 -22.30
C LEU A 139 10.40 -3.35 -21.46
N ASP A 140 10.24 -2.04 -21.66
CA ASP A 140 11.07 -1.03 -21.00
C ASP A 140 10.70 -0.86 -19.52
N VAL A 141 9.46 -1.20 -19.17
CA VAL A 141 8.82 -0.82 -17.92
C VAL A 141 8.35 -2.01 -17.09
N PHE A 142 8.29 -3.19 -17.68
CA PHE A 142 7.93 -4.42 -16.99
C PHE A 142 8.99 -4.79 -15.96
N ARG A 143 8.55 -5.06 -14.74
CA ARG A 143 9.40 -5.48 -13.62
C ARG A 143 8.67 -6.61 -12.93
N VAL A 144 9.07 -7.85 -13.21
CA VAL A 144 8.43 -9.04 -12.60
C VAL A 144 8.47 -8.98 -11.07
N GLN A 145 9.53 -8.37 -10.51
CA GLN A 145 9.70 -8.13 -9.08
C GLN A 145 8.58 -7.30 -8.43
N SER A 146 7.84 -6.49 -9.20
CA SER A 146 6.67 -5.77 -8.70
C SER A 146 5.55 -6.71 -8.24
N PHE A 147 5.45 -7.93 -8.79
CA PHE A 147 4.51 -8.95 -8.32
C PHE A 147 4.90 -9.54 -6.96
N TYR A 148 6.19 -9.57 -6.65
CA TYR A 148 6.75 -10.17 -5.43
C TYR A 148 6.98 -9.16 -4.30
N ARG A 149 6.66 -7.89 -4.51
CA ARG A 149 6.82 -6.86 -3.48
C ARG A 149 5.88 -7.14 -2.30
N ASN A 150 6.45 -7.30 -1.12
CA ASN A 150 5.71 -7.38 0.13
C ASN A 150 5.42 -5.98 0.66
N SER A 151 4.24 -5.76 1.24
CA SER A 151 4.05 -4.60 2.12
C SER A 151 4.83 -4.83 3.41
N THR A 152 5.62 -3.83 3.79
CA THR A 152 6.32 -3.81 5.08
C THR A 152 5.78 -2.67 5.93
N ASN A 153 6.04 -2.70 7.23
CA ASN A 153 5.80 -1.54 8.07
C ASN A 153 6.80 -0.43 7.73
N ALA A 154 6.42 0.82 7.98
CA ALA A 154 7.36 1.94 8.07
C ALA A 154 8.33 1.71 9.22
N ASP A 155 9.53 2.30 9.13
CA ASP A 155 10.57 2.18 10.16
C ASP A 155 10.13 2.74 11.53
N CYS A 156 9.19 3.68 11.54
CA CYS A 156 8.58 4.23 12.74
C CYS A 156 7.41 3.41 13.30
N PHE A 157 6.93 2.35 12.63
CA PHE A 157 5.72 1.61 13.03
C PHE A 157 5.97 0.14 13.37
N GLY A 158 5.36 -0.28 14.48
CA GLY A 158 5.35 -1.65 14.98
C GLY A 158 6.76 -2.19 15.25
N PRO A 159 7.64 -1.47 15.96
CA PRO A 159 8.96 -2.00 16.28
C PRO A 159 8.86 -3.19 17.23
N GLN A 160 9.94 -3.95 17.28
CA GLN A 160 10.15 -4.95 18.31
C GLN A 160 10.48 -4.24 19.64
N VAL A 161 9.84 -4.61 20.75
CA VAL A 161 9.98 -3.89 22.03
C VAL A 161 10.51 -4.80 23.12
N SER A 162 11.68 -4.48 23.66
CA SER A 162 12.27 -5.20 24.80
C SER A 162 11.60 -4.78 26.10
N TYR A 163 11.47 -5.71 27.06
CA TYR A 163 10.92 -5.40 28.37
C TYR A 163 11.49 -6.28 29.48
N THR A 164 11.32 -5.82 30.72
CA THR A 164 11.61 -6.58 31.93
C THR A 164 10.62 -6.26 33.04
N GLY A 165 10.38 -7.21 33.95
CA GLY A 165 9.49 -7.05 35.09
C GLY A 165 8.02 -6.81 34.73
N HIS A 166 7.53 -7.40 33.65
CA HIS A 166 6.17 -7.17 33.13
C HIS A 166 5.09 -7.42 34.20
N PRO A 167 4.17 -6.46 34.45
CA PRO A 167 3.20 -6.56 35.54
C PRO A 167 2.17 -7.68 35.32
N ASP A 168 1.86 -7.99 34.06
CA ASP A 168 0.94 -9.07 33.67
C ASP A 168 1.60 -10.46 33.59
N ALA A 169 2.90 -10.58 33.92
CA ALA A 169 3.57 -11.87 33.91
C ALA A 169 3.10 -12.78 35.05
N THR A 170 2.62 -13.97 34.71
CA THR A 170 2.18 -14.97 35.69
C THR A 170 3.30 -15.87 36.18
N ASP A 171 4.47 -15.82 35.55
CA ASP A 171 5.64 -16.62 35.90
C ASP A 171 6.95 -15.87 35.60
N PRO A 172 8.08 -16.25 36.23
CA PRO A 172 9.34 -15.53 36.04
C PRO A 172 9.94 -15.62 34.62
N ALA A 173 9.55 -16.59 33.80
CA ALA A 173 10.09 -16.75 32.44
C ALA A 173 9.41 -15.81 31.44
N SER A 174 8.18 -15.37 31.73
CA SER A 174 7.46 -14.35 30.95
C SER A 174 7.67 -12.93 31.50
N ALA A 175 8.40 -12.76 32.60
CA ALA A 175 8.61 -11.44 33.20
C ALA A 175 9.53 -10.53 32.37
N SER A 176 10.40 -11.08 31.53
CA SER A 176 11.32 -10.33 30.68
C SER A 176 11.42 -10.98 29.31
N GLY A 177 11.58 -10.17 28.27
CA GLY A 177 11.68 -10.67 26.92
C GLY A 177 11.50 -9.56 25.90
N THR A 178 10.94 -9.94 24.76
CA THR A 178 10.76 -9.04 23.64
C THR A 178 9.40 -9.27 23.00
N LEU A 179 8.66 -8.19 22.79
CA LEU A 179 7.36 -8.18 22.14
C LEU A 179 7.58 -8.10 20.61
N PRO A 180 6.91 -8.94 19.82
CA PRO A 180 7.06 -8.95 18.37
C PRO A 180 6.55 -7.64 17.75
N GLY A 181 7.15 -7.28 16.61
CA GLY A 181 6.74 -6.10 15.84
C GLY A 181 5.34 -6.21 15.26
N GLY A 182 4.68 -5.07 15.06
CA GLY A 182 3.34 -4.94 14.46
C GLY A 182 2.16 -5.36 15.34
N ASP A 183 2.35 -6.29 16.28
CA ASP A 183 1.28 -6.82 17.12
C ASP A 183 0.67 -5.80 18.09
N LEU A 184 1.47 -4.81 18.47
CA LEU A 184 1.10 -3.77 19.44
C LEU A 184 0.75 -2.43 18.78
N GLY A 185 1.04 -2.26 17.49
CA GLY A 185 0.92 -0.96 16.81
C GLY A 185 1.68 0.18 17.50
N LEU A 186 2.72 -0.10 18.28
CA LEU A 186 3.58 0.95 18.83
C LEU A 186 4.25 1.69 17.68
N TRP A 187 4.36 3.01 17.77
CA TRP A 187 5.00 3.81 16.73
C TRP A 187 5.50 5.15 17.25
N SER A 188 6.51 5.67 16.56
CA SER A 188 7.08 7.00 16.81
C SER A 188 6.27 8.08 16.10
N GLU A 189 6.44 9.36 16.49
CA GLU A 189 5.74 10.47 15.84
C GLU A 189 6.10 10.63 14.36
N SER A 190 7.35 10.34 13.99
CA SER A 190 7.83 10.49 12.61
C SER A 190 8.72 9.34 12.16
N ASP A 191 8.78 9.14 10.85
CA ASP A 191 9.77 8.28 10.19
C ASP A 191 11.14 8.95 10.09
N SER A 192 12.13 8.21 9.58
CA SER A 192 13.49 8.74 9.37
C SER A 192 13.58 9.88 8.33
N THR A 193 12.53 10.10 7.54
CA THR A 193 12.43 11.18 6.55
C THR A 193 11.76 12.44 7.10
N GLY A 194 11.20 12.37 8.31
CA GLY A 194 10.45 13.44 8.95
C GLY A 194 8.97 13.50 8.58
N ASN A 195 8.43 12.47 7.91
CA ASN A 195 6.99 12.32 7.73
C ASN A 195 6.35 11.79 9.01
N ALA A 196 5.14 12.25 9.30
CA ALA A 196 4.25 11.68 10.30
C ALA A 196 4.18 10.17 10.10
N CYS A 197 4.34 9.41 11.17
CA CYS A 197 4.43 7.96 11.03
C CYS A 197 3.15 7.36 10.41
N ALA A 198 1.98 7.95 10.64
CA ALA A 198 0.75 7.55 9.98
C ALA A 198 0.78 7.66 8.45
N VAL A 199 1.43 8.71 7.94
CA VAL A 199 1.62 8.91 6.50
C VAL A 199 2.62 7.89 5.95
N ALA A 200 3.75 7.73 6.62
CA ALA A 200 4.78 6.76 6.24
C ALA A 200 4.24 5.31 6.25
N GLN A 201 3.48 4.94 7.29
CA GLN A 201 2.86 3.63 7.42
C GLN A 201 1.82 3.37 6.32
N THR A 202 1.02 4.38 5.95
CA THR A 202 0.08 4.26 4.82
C THR A 202 0.82 3.98 3.51
N ASN A 203 1.94 4.70 3.25
CA ASN A 203 2.79 4.45 2.09
C ASN A 203 3.35 3.03 2.09
N ALA A 204 3.83 2.56 3.25
CA ALA A 204 4.46 1.25 3.39
C ALA A 204 3.46 0.10 3.22
N LEU A 205 2.29 0.18 3.85
CA LEU A 205 1.20 -0.81 3.75
C LEU A 205 0.67 -0.96 2.32
N LEU A 206 0.59 0.13 1.56
CA LEU A 206 0.07 0.13 0.19
C LEU A 206 1.12 -0.18 -0.87
N SER A 207 2.42 -0.24 -0.53
CA SER A 207 3.49 -0.43 -1.50
C SER A 207 3.38 -1.72 -2.32
N GLY A 208 3.02 -2.85 -1.68
CA GLY A 208 2.81 -4.14 -2.34
C GLY A 208 1.57 -4.12 -3.24
N ILE A 209 0.42 -3.69 -2.71
CA ILE A 209 -0.84 -3.57 -3.46
C ILE A 209 -0.65 -2.68 -4.69
N ARG A 210 0.05 -1.55 -4.52
CA ARG A 210 0.37 -0.62 -5.59
C ARG A 210 1.20 -1.28 -6.68
N ASP A 211 2.33 -1.90 -6.34
CA ASP A 211 3.23 -2.44 -7.36
C ASP A 211 2.60 -3.63 -8.10
N GLN A 212 1.87 -4.49 -7.39
CA GLN A 212 1.16 -5.64 -7.96
C GLN A 212 0.01 -5.21 -8.89
N SER A 213 -0.86 -4.31 -8.44
CA SER A 213 -1.97 -3.81 -9.28
C SER A 213 -1.48 -2.98 -10.46
N ARG A 214 -0.45 -2.15 -10.27
CA ARG A 214 0.18 -1.36 -11.34
C ARG A 214 0.75 -2.28 -12.42
N MET A 215 1.56 -3.26 -12.05
CA MET A 215 2.16 -4.18 -13.01
C MET A 215 1.11 -5.04 -13.72
N SER A 216 0.05 -5.44 -13.01
CA SER A 216 -1.09 -6.14 -13.61
C SER A 216 -1.79 -5.29 -14.67
N LEU A 217 -2.18 -4.06 -14.32
CA LEU A 217 -2.85 -3.12 -15.24
C LEU A 217 -1.96 -2.77 -16.43
N MET A 218 -0.66 -2.56 -16.23
CA MET A 218 0.31 -2.31 -17.31
C MET A 218 0.40 -3.50 -18.27
N THR A 219 0.48 -4.73 -17.75
CA THR A 219 0.50 -5.95 -18.58
C THR A 219 -0.78 -6.08 -19.39
N LEU A 220 -1.95 -5.92 -18.76
CA LEU A 220 -3.25 -6.04 -19.43
C LEU A 220 -3.49 -4.92 -20.45
N ALA A 221 -3.12 -3.68 -20.13
CA ALA A 221 -3.19 -2.54 -21.06
C ALA A 221 -2.32 -2.79 -22.30
N SER A 222 -1.16 -3.44 -22.11
CA SER A 222 -0.26 -3.74 -23.23
C SER A 222 -0.82 -4.76 -24.22
N MET A 223 -1.82 -5.56 -23.84
CA MET A 223 -2.51 -6.48 -24.74
C MET A 223 -3.28 -5.72 -25.81
N VAL A 224 -3.92 -4.61 -25.42
CA VAL A 224 -4.62 -3.73 -26.36
C VAL A 224 -3.64 -3.13 -27.35
N SER A 225 -2.55 -2.52 -26.87
CA SER A 225 -1.55 -1.95 -27.77
C SER A 225 -0.87 -3.02 -28.62
N ALA A 226 -0.57 -4.20 -28.07
CA ALA A 226 -0.03 -5.32 -28.84
C ALA A 226 -0.94 -5.74 -30.02
N ALA A 227 -2.24 -5.83 -29.79
CA ALA A 227 -3.21 -6.17 -30.82
C ALA A 227 -3.29 -5.08 -31.90
N LEU A 228 -3.40 -3.81 -31.49
CA LEU A 228 -3.55 -2.70 -32.43
C LEU A 228 -2.27 -2.48 -33.26
N ASP A 229 -1.10 -2.57 -32.62
CA ASP A 229 0.20 -2.39 -33.28
C ASP A 229 0.51 -3.52 -34.27
N SER A 230 -0.03 -4.73 -34.05
CA SER A 230 0.05 -5.84 -35.00
C SER A 230 -1.01 -5.77 -36.12
N GLY A 231 -1.87 -4.74 -36.11
CA GLY A 231 -2.94 -4.54 -37.08
C GLY A 231 -4.18 -5.40 -36.84
N MET A 232 -4.31 -6.01 -35.67
CA MET A 232 -5.53 -6.72 -35.28
C MET A 232 -6.63 -5.73 -34.87
N SER A 233 -7.88 -6.10 -35.15
CA SER A 233 -9.04 -5.45 -34.54
C SER A 233 -9.31 -6.02 -33.15
N LEU A 234 -9.73 -5.17 -32.21
CA LEU A 234 -10.31 -5.63 -30.94
C LEU A 234 -11.56 -6.50 -31.16
N PRO A 235 -11.90 -7.41 -30.23
CA PRO A 235 -13.00 -8.37 -30.41
C PRO A 235 -14.35 -7.66 -30.58
N ALA A 236 -15.14 -8.18 -31.52
CA ALA A 236 -16.56 -7.87 -31.59
C ALA A 236 -17.31 -8.48 -30.38
N ASP A 237 -18.53 -8.01 -30.14
CA ASP A 237 -19.40 -8.58 -29.10
C ASP A 237 -19.59 -10.10 -29.28
N GLY A 238 -19.49 -10.85 -28.19
CA GLY A 238 -19.56 -12.31 -28.13
C GLY A 238 -18.33 -13.03 -28.68
N SER A 239 -17.22 -12.32 -28.92
CA SER A 239 -16.00 -12.86 -29.53
C SER A 239 -14.77 -12.65 -28.64
N SER A 240 -13.71 -13.41 -28.94
CA SER A 240 -12.41 -13.33 -28.29
C SER A 240 -11.30 -13.29 -29.32
N ILE A 241 -10.20 -12.61 -29.00
CA ILE A 241 -8.94 -12.65 -29.75
C ILE A 241 -7.83 -13.16 -28.85
N ASP A 242 -6.94 -13.97 -29.41
CA ASP A 242 -5.70 -14.42 -28.79
C ASP A 242 -4.56 -13.49 -29.22
N VAL A 243 -3.83 -12.93 -28.24
CA VAL A 243 -2.70 -12.01 -28.43
C VAL A 243 -1.40 -12.58 -27.83
N THR A 244 -1.36 -13.88 -27.56
CA THR A 244 -0.21 -14.55 -26.91
C THR A 244 1.07 -14.42 -27.73
N GLY A 245 0.99 -14.52 -29.05
CA GLY A 245 2.15 -14.38 -29.94
C GLY A 245 2.73 -12.97 -29.92
N GLU A 246 1.85 -11.97 -29.93
CA GLU A 246 2.15 -10.54 -29.91
C GLU A 246 2.76 -10.12 -28.57
N MET A 247 2.26 -10.69 -27.47
CA MET A 247 2.83 -10.49 -26.13
C MET A 247 4.23 -11.11 -26.01
N ASN A 248 4.44 -12.34 -26.50
CA ASN A 248 5.76 -12.96 -26.53
C ASN A 248 6.75 -12.22 -27.46
N ALA A 249 6.25 -11.62 -28.56
CA ALA A 249 7.07 -10.83 -29.48
C ALA A 249 7.67 -9.57 -28.82
N LYS A 250 7.15 -9.12 -27.67
CA LYS A 250 7.75 -8.04 -26.87
C LYS A 250 9.10 -8.43 -26.26
N GLY A 251 9.43 -9.73 -26.16
CA GLY A 251 10.75 -10.20 -25.78
C GLY A 251 11.15 -9.91 -24.33
N ILE A 252 10.20 -9.99 -23.39
CA ILE A 252 10.46 -9.80 -21.96
C ILE A 252 11.35 -10.94 -21.46
N ALA A 253 12.48 -10.59 -20.86
CA ALA A 253 13.43 -11.57 -20.36
C ALA A 253 12.80 -12.47 -19.27
N ASP A 254 13.14 -13.75 -19.32
CA ASP A 254 12.74 -14.78 -18.35
C ASP A 254 11.22 -14.95 -18.19
N VAL A 255 10.43 -14.38 -19.09
CA VAL A 255 8.97 -14.43 -19.09
C VAL A 255 8.48 -15.06 -20.39
N THR A 256 7.60 -16.05 -20.28
CA THR A 256 6.88 -16.63 -21.41
C THR A 256 5.39 -16.50 -21.18
N PHE A 257 4.67 -15.88 -22.12
CA PHE A 257 3.21 -15.85 -22.08
C PHE A 257 2.68 -17.19 -22.61
N SER A 258 1.99 -17.94 -21.75
CA SER A 258 1.33 -19.20 -22.09
C SER A 258 -0.12 -18.99 -22.56
N GLY A 259 -0.72 -17.85 -22.22
CA GLY A 259 -2.00 -17.40 -22.76
C GLY A 259 -2.20 -15.90 -22.55
N ALA A 260 -2.77 -15.22 -23.54
CA ALA A 260 -3.19 -13.83 -23.45
C ALA A 260 -4.41 -13.61 -24.36
N ALA A 261 -5.56 -13.24 -23.80
CA ALA A 261 -6.79 -13.09 -24.59
C ALA A 261 -7.60 -11.86 -24.17
N ILE A 262 -8.19 -11.20 -25.17
CA ILE A 262 -9.18 -10.13 -24.97
C ILE A 262 -10.53 -10.65 -25.46
N THR A 263 -11.53 -10.61 -24.59
CA THR A 263 -12.89 -11.08 -24.87
C THR A 263 -13.87 -9.95 -24.65
N ARG A 264 -14.92 -9.89 -25.46
CA ARG A 264 -16.03 -8.94 -25.26
C ARG A 264 -17.35 -9.69 -25.12
N SER A 265 -18.09 -9.40 -24.05
CA SER A 265 -19.41 -9.97 -23.75
C SER A 265 -20.40 -8.86 -23.39
N GLY A 266 -21.22 -8.46 -24.36
CA GLY A 266 -22.06 -7.27 -24.28
C GLY A 266 -21.21 -6.00 -24.18
N SER A 267 -21.40 -5.26 -23.08
CA SER A 267 -20.59 -4.10 -22.73
C SER A 267 -19.30 -4.46 -22.00
N GLU A 268 -19.19 -5.65 -21.43
CA GLU A 268 -18.05 -6.04 -20.61
C GLU A 268 -16.86 -6.48 -21.48
N TRP A 269 -15.68 -5.97 -21.13
CA TRP A 269 -14.39 -6.36 -21.67
C TRP A 269 -13.65 -7.21 -20.65
N GLN A 270 -13.20 -8.39 -21.07
CA GLN A 270 -12.45 -9.31 -20.25
C GLN A 270 -11.05 -9.50 -20.82
N TYR A 271 -10.06 -9.44 -19.93
CA TYR A 271 -8.65 -9.59 -20.24
C TYR A 271 -8.08 -10.70 -19.39
N THR A 272 -7.45 -11.69 -20.00
CA THR A 272 -6.81 -12.80 -19.27
C THR A 272 -5.38 -12.98 -19.73
N VAL A 273 -4.46 -13.13 -18.78
CA VAL A 273 -3.05 -13.44 -19.03
C VAL A 273 -2.63 -14.60 -18.13
N SER A 274 -1.95 -15.57 -18.71
CA SER A 274 -1.13 -16.55 -18.01
C SER A 274 0.29 -16.43 -18.54
N LEU A 275 1.24 -16.23 -17.64
CA LEU A 275 2.66 -16.18 -17.97
C LEU A 275 3.45 -17.00 -16.95
N THR A 276 4.59 -17.49 -17.39
CA THR A 276 5.54 -18.22 -16.57
C THR A 276 6.80 -17.36 -16.43
N TYR A 277 7.27 -17.20 -15.20
CA TYR A 277 8.54 -16.57 -14.86
C TYR A 277 9.57 -17.65 -14.51
N THR A 278 10.68 -17.69 -15.24
CA THR A 278 11.76 -18.64 -14.98
C THR A 278 12.82 -18.00 -14.11
N VAL A 279 13.03 -18.51 -12.90
CA VAL A 279 14.10 -18.06 -11.99
C VAL A 279 14.76 -19.26 -11.33
N SER A 280 16.09 -19.20 -11.17
CA SER A 280 16.88 -20.29 -10.59
C SER A 280 16.70 -21.66 -11.28
N GLY A 281 16.27 -21.66 -12.55
CA GLY A 281 16.04 -22.88 -13.33
C GLY A 281 14.68 -23.56 -13.08
N SER A 282 13.80 -22.92 -12.32
CA SER A 282 12.41 -23.33 -12.09
C SER A 282 11.44 -22.31 -12.67
N ASP A 283 10.25 -22.78 -12.99
CA ASP A 283 9.17 -22.00 -13.59
C ASP A 283 8.10 -21.73 -12.52
N TYR A 284 7.63 -20.47 -12.45
CA TYR A 284 6.59 -20.02 -11.52
C TYR A 284 5.51 -19.27 -12.28
N ASP A 285 4.25 -19.65 -12.07
CA ASP A 285 3.14 -19.07 -12.83
C ASP A 285 2.63 -17.76 -12.23
N ILE A 286 2.29 -16.84 -13.12
CA ILE A 286 1.57 -15.61 -12.83
C ILE A 286 0.34 -15.56 -13.72
N SER A 287 -0.83 -15.45 -13.09
CA SER A 287 -2.11 -15.33 -13.79
C SER A 287 -2.78 -14.02 -13.44
N LEU A 288 -3.27 -13.30 -14.46
CA LEU A 288 -3.98 -12.03 -14.34
C LEU A 288 -5.33 -12.16 -15.04
N SER A 289 -6.38 -11.61 -14.44
CA SER A 289 -7.69 -11.50 -15.07
C SER A 289 -8.35 -10.18 -14.71
N MET A 290 -8.93 -9.48 -15.67
CA MET A 290 -9.70 -8.26 -15.41
C MET A 290 -10.98 -8.25 -16.22
N ALA A 291 -12.09 -7.90 -15.57
CA ALA A 291 -13.31 -7.48 -16.25
C ALA A 291 -13.48 -5.97 -16.09
N HIS A 292 -13.85 -5.31 -17.17
CA HIS A 292 -14.12 -3.88 -17.23
C HIS A 292 -15.46 -3.63 -17.92
N THR A 293 -16.35 -2.91 -17.25
CA THR A 293 -17.64 -2.50 -17.80
C THR A 293 -17.67 -0.97 -17.90
N PRO A 294 -17.60 -0.41 -19.12
CA PRO A 294 -17.78 1.02 -19.33
C PRO A 294 -19.22 1.42 -19.01
N GLY A 295 -19.39 2.62 -18.48
CA GLY A 295 -20.69 3.24 -18.23
C GLY A 295 -21.19 4.05 -19.42
N ALA A 296 -21.95 5.11 -19.14
CA ALA A 296 -22.52 5.98 -20.17
C ALA A 296 -21.47 6.84 -20.89
N ASP A 297 -20.33 7.07 -20.23
CA ASP A 297 -19.20 7.87 -20.72
C ASP A 297 -17.89 7.39 -20.05
N LEU A 298 -16.77 8.04 -20.35
CA LEU A 298 -15.44 7.71 -19.81
C LEU A 298 -15.29 8.03 -18.31
N MET A 299 -16.22 8.80 -17.75
CA MET A 299 -16.20 9.20 -16.34
C MET A 299 -17.03 8.26 -15.46
N ASN A 300 -17.65 7.25 -16.04
CA ASN A 300 -18.46 6.27 -15.32
C ASN A 300 -18.07 4.88 -15.79
N TYR A 301 -17.58 4.03 -14.90
CA TYR A 301 -17.27 2.64 -15.20
C TYR A 301 -17.08 1.84 -13.92
N SER A 302 -17.10 0.52 -14.03
CA SER A 302 -16.71 -0.37 -12.95
C SER A 302 -15.93 -1.57 -13.49
N GLY A 303 -15.29 -2.30 -12.58
CA GLY A 303 -14.62 -3.52 -12.94
C GLY A 303 -13.91 -4.16 -11.76
N HIS A 304 -13.26 -5.28 -12.06
CA HIS A 304 -12.44 -5.98 -11.09
C HIS A 304 -11.22 -6.57 -11.80
N LEU A 305 -10.08 -6.47 -11.13
CA LEU A 305 -8.83 -7.13 -11.47
C LEU A 305 -8.58 -8.22 -10.43
N THR A 306 -8.06 -9.35 -10.87
CA THR A 306 -7.55 -10.43 -10.03
C THR A 306 -6.17 -10.85 -10.51
N TYR A 307 -5.33 -11.28 -9.59
CA TYR A 307 -4.03 -11.85 -9.91
C TYR A 307 -3.65 -12.98 -8.94
N GLN A 308 -2.83 -13.89 -9.44
CA GLN A 308 -2.19 -14.96 -8.71
C GLN A 308 -0.71 -14.98 -9.10
N VAL A 309 0.17 -15.07 -8.12
CA VAL A 309 1.62 -15.06 -8.30
C VAL A 309 2.19 -16.19 -7.46
N GLU A 310 2.74 -17.21 -8.11
CA GLU A 310 3.43 -18.31 -7.43
C GLU A 310 4.81 -17.87 -6.94
N GLY A 311 5.13 -18.23 -5.70
CA GLY A 311 6.42 -17.98 -5.08
C GLY A 311 6.84 -19.17 -4.21
N GLU A 312 8.06 -19.13 -3.70
CA GLU A 312 8.60 -20.25 -2.92
C GLU A 312 9.59 -19.75 -1.88
N GLN A 313 9.47 -20.27 -0.65
CA GLN A 313 10.43 -19.95 0.41
C GLN A 313 11.81 -20.53 0.10
N GLY A 314 12.85 -19.70 0.23
CA GLY A 314 14.23 -20.08 -0.06
C GLY A 314 14.68 -19.80 -1.49
N VAL A 315 13.81 -19.23 -2.34
CA VAL A 315 14.14 -18.83 -3.72
C VAL A 315 14.21 -17.32 -3.83
N SER A 316 15.44 -16.79 -3.73
CA SER A 316 15.70 -15.33 -3.74
C SER A 316 14.96 -14.59 -4.86
N GLY A 317 14.26 -13.52 -4.49
CA GLY A 317 13.52 -12.67 -5.41
C GLY A 317 12.09 -13.12 -5.71
N ILE A 318 11.61 -14.24 -5.17
CA ILE A 318 10.20 -14.67 -5.30
C ILE A 318 9.59 -15.17 -3.98
N GLU A 319 10.21 -14.82 -2.86
CA GLU A 319 9.84 -15.34 -1.55
C GLU A 319 8.66 -14.55 -0.96
N PHE A 320 7.62 -15.27 -0.56
CA PHE A 320 6.56 -14.71 0.27
C PHE A 320 6.80 -15.10 1.74
N PRO A 321 6.74 -14.12 2.68
CA PRO A 321 6.93 -14.38 4.09
C PRO A 321 5.80 -15.27 4.63
N GLY A 322 6.10 -16.06 5.65
CA GLY A 322 5.11 -16.91 6.31
C GLY A 322 5.73 -18.14 6.96
N GLY A 323 4.99 -18.78 7.87
CA GLY A 323 5.46 -19.99 8.57
C GLY A 323 4.36 -21.00 8.87
N ASN A 324 3.13 -20.72 8.44
CA ASN A 324 1.95 -21.48 8.86
C ASN A 324 1.65 -22.66 7.92
N CYS A 325 2.17 -22.64 6.69
CA CYS A 325 2.05 -23.76 5.76
C CYS A 325 3.04 -24.89 6.06
N SER A 326 2.64 -26.13 5.75
CA SER A 326 3.53 -27.30 5.82
C SER A 326 4.52 -27.41 4.66
N GLN A 327 4.27 -26.70 3.55
CA GLN A 327 5.10 -26.69 2.34
C GLN A 327 5.82 -25.34 2.17
N ASN A 328 6.80 -25.26 1.26
CA ASN A 328 7.52 -24.01 0.97
C ASN A 328 6.85 -23.17 -0.13
N GLU A 329 6.08 -23.82 -1.00
CA GLU A 329 5.30 -23.19 -2.06
C GLU A 329 4.25 -22.25 -1.48
N ARG A 330 4.08 -21.09 -2.11
CA ARG A 330 3.12 -20.05 -1.75
C ARG A 330 2.51 -19.47 -3.01
N THR A 331 1.26 -19.06 -2.93
CA THR A 331 0.63 -18.23 -3.96
C THR A 331 0.12 -16.95 -3.34
N ARG A 332 0.62 -15.82 -3.84
CA ARG A 332 0.05 -14.51 -3.52
C ARG A 332 -1.15 -14.28 -4.43
N THR A 333 -2.32 -14.18 -3.83
CA THR A 333 -3.56 -13.89 -4.55
C THR A 333 -4.04 -12.50 -4.19
N GLY A 334 -4.41 -11.73 -5.20
CA GLY A 334 -5.00 -10.42 -5.01
C GLY A 334 -6.20 -10.14 -5.90
N SER A 335 -7.01 -9.20 -5.46
CA SER A 335 -8.15 -8.65 -6.19
C SER A 335 -8.17 -7.13 -6.01
N LEU A 336 -8.64 -6.40 -7.02
CA LEU A 336 -8.90 -4.97 -6.99
C LEU A 336 -10.22 -4.69 -7.71
N ALA A 337 -11.26 -4.43 -6.93
CA ALA A 337 -12.53 -3.91 -7.42
C ALA A 337 -12.48 -2.39 -7.51
N TYR A 338 -13.07 -1.81 -8.54
CA TYR A 338 -13.09 -0.36 -8.74
C TYR A 338 -14.43 0.11 -9.32
N GLU A 339 -14.84 1.31 -8.91
CA GLU A 339 -15.99 2.03 -9.46
C GLU A 339 -15.64 3.51 -9.58
N ARG A 340 -15.81 4.04 -10.78
CA ARG A 340 -15.75 5.47 -11.05
C ARG A 340 -17.16 6.02 -11.27
N SER A 341 -17.46 7.11 -10.58
CA SER A 341 -18.69 7.88 -10.77
C SER A 341 -18.35 9.38 -10.84
N GLY A 342 -18.16 9.88 -12.05
CA GLY A 342 -17.70 11.24 -12.30
C GLY A 342 -16.27 11.45 -11.83
N ASP A 343 -16.10 12.41 -10.92
CA ASP A 343 -14.80 12.75 -10.32
C ASP A 343 -14.49 11.91 -9.07
N ASN A 344 -15.31 10.90 -8.74
CA ASN A 344 -15.08 10.03 -7.58
C ASN A 344 -14.62 8.64 -8.00
N MET A 345 -13.68 8.10 -7.24
CA MET A 345 -13.16 6.75 -7.37
C MET A 345 -13.37 5.99 -6.06
N SER A 346 -13.96 4.80 -6.15
CA SER A 346 -14.08 3.85 -5.05
C SER A 346 -13.29 2.59 -5.39
N LEU A 347 -12.48 2.11 -4.44
CA LEU A 347 -11.62 0.95 -4.62
C LEU A 347 -11.80 -0.03 -3.45
N GLN A 348 -11.73 -1.33 -3.74
CA GLN A 348 -11.46 -2.34 -2.74
C GLN A 348 -10.40 -3.30 -3.26
N ALA A 349 -9.24 -3.35 -2.60
CA ALA A 349 -8.24 -4.36 -2.84
C ALA A 349 -8.25 -5.38 -1.72
N ARG A 350 -8.12 -6.67 -2.06
CA ARG A 350 -7.93 -7.75 -1.08
C ARG A 350 -6.74 -8.58 -1.48
N VAL A 351 -5.89 -8.94 -0.52
CA VAL A 351 -4.66 -9.69 -0.77
C VAL A 351 -4.47 -10.76 0.29
N ALA A 352 -4.11 -11.96 -0.12
CA ALA A 352 -3.80 -13.07 0.76
C ALA A 352 -2.57 -13.84 0.28
N THR A 353 -1.82 -14.43 1.20
CA THR A 353 -0.82 -15.46 0.86
C THR A 353 -1.39 -16.84 1.20
N LEU A 354 -1.52 -17.68 0.18
CA LEU A 354 -2.03 -19.03 0.28
C LEU A 354 -0.89 -20.04 0.31
N CYS A 355 -1.15 -21.18 0.93
CA CYS A 355 -0.24 -22.32 0.93
C CYS A 355 -0.27 -23.05 -0.42
N GLY A 356 0.89 -23.39 -0.96
CA GLY A 356 0.98 -24.17 -2.21
C GLY A 356 0.89 -23.32 -3.47
N HIS A 357 1.04 -24.02 -4.59
CA HIS A 357 0.85 -23.53 -5.97
C HIS A 357 -0.49 -24.03 -6.52
N SER A 358 -0.92 -23.50 -7.68
CA SER A 358 -2.14 -23.96 -8.37
C SER A 358 -3.40 -23.99 -7.49
N ASN A 359 -3.54 -23.01 -6.57
CA ASN A 359 -4.65 -22.93 -5.63
C ASN A 359 -6.03 -22.83 -6.32
N SER A 360 -7.07 -23.33 -5.67
CA SER A 360 -8.45 -23.22 -6.13
C SER A 360 -9.34 -22.59 -5.04
N GLY A 361 -10.52 -22.08 -5.42
CA GLY A 361 -11.45 -21.47 -4.45
C GLY A 361 -10.94 -20.19 -3.79
N MET A 362 -9.99 -19.50 -4.44
CA MET A 362 -9.34 -18.32 -3.87
C MET A 362 -10.18 -17.05 -3.92
N PHE A 363 -11.22 -17.04 -4.76
CA PHE A 363 -12.09 -15.91 -4.97
C PHE A 363 -13.53 -16.27 -4.63
N ASN A 364 -14.27 -15.32 -4.04
CA ASN A 364 -15.70 -15.43 -3.76
C ASN A 364 -16.52 -15.22 -5.05
N SER A 365 -17.85 -15.18 -4.93
CA SER A 365 -18.76 -14.98 -6.07
C SER A 365 -18.64 -13.61 -6.75
N ASP A 366 -18.07 -12.62 -6.07
CA ASP A 366 -17.83 -11.26 -6.57
C ASP A 366 -16.42 -11.09 -7.16
N ASN A 367 -15.68 -12.21 -7.33
CA ASN A 367 -14.29 -12.25 -7.77
C ASN A 367 -13.32 -11.46 -6.87
N GLN A 368 -13.65 -11.34 -5.58
CA GLN A 368 -12.74 -10.81 -4.57
C GLN A 368 -12.03 -11.94 -3.86
N VAL A 369 -10.81 -11.71 -3.36
CA VAL A 369 -10.10 -12.75 -2.59
C VAL A 369 -10.98 -13.18 -1.40
N ASP A 370 -11.24 -14.47 -1.31
CA ASP A 370 -12.17 -15.05 -0.34
C ASP A 370 -11.53 -15.10 1.05
N VAL A 371 -12.06 -14.27 1.95
CA VAL A 371 -11.65 -14.19 3.35
C VAL A 371 -11.94 -15.49 4.11
N ASN A 372 -12.91 -16.28 3.64
CA ASN A 372 -13.28 -17.56 4.24
C ASN A 372 -12.42 -18.73 3.76
N ASN A 373 -11.57 -18.55 2.74
CA ASN A 373 -10.65 -19.58 2.25
C ASN A 373 -9.45 -19.80 3.19
N LYS A 374 -9.73 -20.10 4.45
CA LYS A 374 -8.78 -20.20 5.56
C LYS A 374 -8.02 -21.53 5.52
N TYR A 375 -6.72 -21.46 5.74
CA TYR A 375 -5.88 -22.66 5.86
C TYR A 375 -6.30 -23.53 7.05
N HIS A 376 -6.46 -24.82 6.78
CA HIS A 376 -6.56 -25.87 7.78
C HIS A 376 -5.82 -27.09 7.27
N SER A 377 -4.84 -27.59 8.04
CA SER A 377 -3.88 -28.61 7.58
C SER A 377 -4.49 -29.93 7.10
N VAL A 378 -5.76 -30.18 7.40
CA VAL A 378 -6.49 -31.40 6.99
C VAL A 378 -7.55 -31.11 5.95
N ASP A 379 -8.37 -30.07 6.17
CA ASP A 379 -9.59 -29.84 5.38
C ASP A 379 -9.42 -28.82 4.27
N ASN A 380 -8.44 -27.92 4.40
CA ASN A 380 -8.12 -26.89 3.43
C ASN A 380 -6.62 -26.54 3.46
N PRO A 381 -5.74 -27.46 3.02
CA PRO A 381 -4.28 -27.28 3.11
C PRO A 381 -3.75 -26.16 2.19
N ASP A 382 -4.58 -25.70 1.26
CA ASP A 382 -4.22 -24.70 0.24
C ASP A 382 -4.88 -23.33 0.49
N GLY A 383 -5.50 -23.15 1.67
CA GLY A 383 -6.08 -21.87 2.09
C GLY A 383 -5.02 -20.83 2.45
N TRP A 384 -5.48 -19.61 2.72
CA TRP A 384 -4.62 -18.56 3.25
C TRP A 384 -4.29 -18.83 4.72
N SER A 385 -3.00 -18.81 5.03
CA SER A 385 -2.47 -19.14 6.36
C SER A 385 -1.72 -17.98 6.99
N GLU A 386 -1.20 -17.07 6.15
CA GLU A 386 -0.38 -15.93 6.53
C GLU A 386 -1.24 -14.65 6.51
N ASN A 387 -0.66 -13.51 6.13
CA ASN A 387 -1.36 -12.24 6.06
C ASN A 387 -2.54 -12.25 5.09
N PHE A 388 -3.71 -11.82 5.57
CA PHE A 388 -4.82 -11.34 4.75
C PHE A 388 -4.99 -9.84 4.98
N SER A 389 -5.14 -9.06 3.91
CA SER A 389 -5.42 -7.62 4.02
C SER A 389 -6.50 -7.15 3.06
N ILE A 390 -7.19 -6.10 3.49
CA ILE A 390 -8.23 -5.38 2.75
C ILE A 390 -7.87 -3.91 2.77
N PHE A 391 -7.76 -3.30 1.60
CA PHE A 391 -7.66 -1.87 1.43
C PHE A 391 -8.96 -1.35 0.81
N GLY A 392 -9.63 -0.43 1.49
CA GLY A 392 -10.77 0.31 0.98
C GLY A 392 -10.42 1.77 0.77
N ALA A 393 -10.92 2.37 -0.29
CA ALA A 393 -10.79 3.82 -0.53
C ALA A 393 -12.01 4.40 -1.24
N ASN A 394 -12.34 5.64 -0.90
CA ASN A 394 -13.31 6.46 -1.63
C ASN A 394 -12.79 7.90 -1.65
N PHE A 395 -12.46 8.42 -2.82
CA PHE A 395 -11.76 9.69 -2.97
C PHE A 395 -12.11 10.43 -4.25
N ALA A 396 -11.92 11.75 -4.22
CA ALA A 396 -12.03 12.61 -5.39
C ALA A 396 -10.78 12.51 -6.26
N LEU A 397 -10.91 12.20 -7.55
CA LEU A 397 -9.81 12.07 -8.51
C LEU A 397 -8.99 13.36 -8.70
N THR A 398 -9.64 14.52 -8.51
CA THR A 398 -9.03 15.84 -8.70
C THR A 398 -8.20 16.32 -7.51
N SER A 399 -8.34 15.70 -6.34
CA SER A 399 -7.57 16.10 -5.15
C SER A 399 -6.94 14.93 -4.43
N LEU A 400 -7.42 13.70 -4.63
CA LEU A 400 -7.14 12.54 -3.80
C LEU A 400 -7.60 12.72 -2.34
N ALA A 401 -8.40 13.75 -2.05
CA ALA A 401 -9.05 13.85 -0.75
C ALA A 401 -10.17 12.82 -0.67
N GLY A 402 -10.22 12.11 0.45
CA GLY A 402 -11.13 11.00 0.64
C GLY A 402 -10.86 10.25 1.93
N GLN A 403 -11.46 9.07 2.02
CA GLN A 403 -11.33 8.16 3.15
C GLN A 403 -10.58 6.90 2.71
N TYR A 404 -9.65 6.46 3.55
CA TYR A 404 -8.81 5.30 3.31
C TYR A 404 -8.81 4.41 4.55
N ALA A 405 -9.02 3.11 4.34
CA ALA A 405 -8.99 2.11 5.40
C ALA A 405 -8.12 0.93 4.97
N TYR A 406 -7.20 0.53 5.83
CA TYR A 406 -6.40 -0.67 5.66
C TYR A 406 -6.64 -1.61 6.84
N VAL A 407 -7.18 -2.79 6.54
CA VAL A 407 -7.49 -3.84 7.51
C VAL A 407 -6.57 -5.01 7.24
N TRP A 408 -5.95 -5.57 8.27
CA TRP A 408 -5.16 -6.80 8.10
C TRP A 408 -5.24 -7.73 9.29
N GLN A 409 -5.05 -9.01 8.99
CA GLN A 409 -4.93 -10.07 9.96
C GLN A 409 -3.66 -10.85 9.67
N ALA A 410 -2.80 -11.00 10.69
CA ALA A 410 -1.46 -11.52 10.50
C ALA A 410 -1.43 -13.03 10.28
N GLY A 411 -2.34 -13.74 10.94
CA GLY A 411 -2.53 -15.16 10.76
C GLY A 411 -4.00 -15.56 10.79
N VAL A 412 -4.30 -16.72 10.23
CA VAL A 412 -5.66 -17.26 10.09
C VAL A 412 -6.41 -17.44 11.43
N ASN A 413 -5.67 -17.56 12.53
CA ASN A 413 -6.19 -17.81 13.87
C ASN A 413 -6.29 -16.57 14.78
N ASP A 414 -5.91 -15.39 14.29
CA ASP A 414 -6.04 -14.16 15.07
C ASP A 414 -7.52 -13.92 15.44
N SER A 415 -7.73 -13.40 16.64
CA SER A 415 -9.08 -13.13 17.17
C SER A 415 -9.68 -11.81 16.66
N ASN A 416 -8.86 -10.94 16.07
CA ASN A 416 -9.21 -9.58 15.69
C ASN A 416 -8.35 -9.13 14.52
N SER A 417 -8.89 -8.22 13.72
CA SER A 417 -8.13 -7.51 12.69
C SER A 417 -7.47 -6.27 13.28
N ARG A 418 -6.33 -5.90 12.71
CA ARG A 418 -5.68 -4.60 12.89
C ARG A 418 -6.23 -3.65 11.82
N ILE A 419 -6.57 -2.43 12.21
CA ILE A 419 -7.28 -1.48 11.35
C ILE A 419 -6.59 -0.13 11.41
N PHE A 420 -6.31 0.41 10.23
CA PHE A 420 -5.67 1.70 10.04
C PHE A 420 -6.56 2.58 9.16
N ASN A 421 -7.12 3.64 9.73
CA ASN A 421 -7.99 4.57 9.01
C ASN A 421 -7.30 5.93 8.91
N ILE A 422 -7.28 6.51 7.71
CA ILE A 422 -6.63 7.79 7.45
C ILE A 422 -7.43 8.60 6.42
N GLY A 423 -7.48 9.91 6.60
CA GLY A 423 -8.21 10.80 5.72
C GLY A 423 -7.77 12.25 5.87
N PHE A 424 -8.12 13.07 4.89
CA PHE A 424 -7.85 14.50 4.89
C PHE A 424 -9.02 15.28 5.47
N ASN A 425 -8.73 16.39 6.16
CA ASN A 425 -9.77 17.27 6.69
C ASN A 425 -10.36 18.19 5.62
N SER A 426 -9.66 18.36 4.48
CA SER A 426 -10.13 19.17 3.37
C SER A 426 -9.52 18.77 2.01
N PRO A 427 -10.13 19.19 0.89
CA PRO A 427 -9.60 18.94 -0.46
C PRO A 427 -8.24 19.58 -0.77
N SER A 428 -7.75 20.51 0.06
CA SER A 428 -6.42 21.10 -0.15
C SER A 428 -5.27 20.15 0.21
N LEU A 429 -5.56 19.02 0.84
CA LEU A 429 -4.60 18.05 1.37
C LEU A 429 -3.64 18.60 2.43
N ASP A 430 -3.85 19.83 2.92
CA ASP A 430 -2.92 20.47 3.85
C ASP A 430 -2.80 19.74 5.19
N ASN A 431 -3.83 19.01 5.61
CA ASN A 431 -3.83 18.28 6.87
C ASN A 431 -4.90 17.19 6.90
N GLY A 432 -4.72 16.27 7.84
CA GLY A 432 -5.63 15.17 8.06
C GLY A 432 -5.39 14.51 9.41
N GLU A 433 -6.04 13.36 9.57
CA GLU A 433 -5.99 12.59 10.80
C GLU A 433 -5.98 11.10 10.47
N ALA A 434 -5.28 10.35 11.30
CA ALA A 434 -5.22 8.90 11.23
C ALA A 434 -5.55 8.29 12.59
N HIS A 435 -6.16 7.11 12.55
CA HIS A 435 -6.42 6.28 13.71
C HIS A 435 -5.95 4.85 13.46
N PHE A 436 -5.42 4.24 14.49
CA PHE A 436 -5.10 2.81 14.53
C PHE A 436 -5.76 2.13 15.72
N GLY A 437 -6.23 0.91 15.49
CA GLY A 437 -6.69 0.02 16.55
C GLY A 437 -7.13 -1.33 15.99
N TYR A 438 -8.07 -1.96 16.69
CA TYR A 438 -8.51 -3.32 16.38
C TYR A 438 -10.02 -3.34 16.14
N GLY A 439 -10.44 -4.28 15.30
CA GLY A 439 -11.86 -4.56 15.03
C GLY A 439 -12.19 -6.03 15.20
N THR A 440 -13.30 -6.46 14.62
CA THR A 440 -13.67 -7.88 14.50
C THR A 440 -12.64 -8.66 13.67
N LYS A 441 -12.78 -9.98 13.65
CA LYS A 441 -12.03 -10.84 12.74
C LYS A 441 -12.22 -10.41 11.29
N ILE A 442 -11.27 -10.74 10.44
CA ILE A 442 -11.26 -10.21 9.08
C ILE A 442 -12.45 -10.67 8.24
N GLU A 443 -13.02 -11.85 8.51
CA GLU A 443 -14.25 -12.35 7.89
C GLU A 443 -15.53 -11.65 8.37
N GLU A 444 -15.47 -10.88 9.47
CA GLU A 444 -16.61 -10.19 10.10
C GLU A 444 -16.36 -8.67 10.17
N THR A 445 -15.36 -8.16 9.46
CA THR A 445 -14.96 -6.75 9.54
C THR A 445 -15.85 -5.85 8.70
N ASP A 446 -16.13 -4.67 9.24
CA ASP A 446 -16.77 -3.53 8.58
C ASP A 446 -15.77 -2.38 8.36
N GLY A 447 -14.48 -2.60 8.63
CA GLY A 447 -13.42 -1.58 8.55
C GLY A 447 -13.42 -0.57 9.71
N LEU A 448 -14.27 -0.72 10.73
CA LEU A 448 -14.32 0.18 11.88
C LEU A 448 -13.34 -0.25 12.99
N ILE A 449 -12.66 0.73 13.57
CA ILE A 449 -11.91 0.54 14.82
C ILE A 449 -12.91 0.45 15.98
N GLN A 450 -12.99 -0.71 16.61
CA GLN A 450 -13.91 -0.98 17.72
C GLN A 450 -13.26 -0.67 19.07
N GLY A 451 -11.94 -0.76 19.16
CA GLY A 451 -11.17 -0.43 20.35
C GLY A 451 -9.68 -0.68 20.16
N PHE A 452 -8.97 -0.76 21.28
CA PHE A 452 -7.52 -0.92 21.30
C PHE A 452 -7.09 -2.08 22.21
N ILE A 453 -6.13 -2.89 21.77
CA ILE A 453 -5.57 -4.00 22.53
C ILE A 453 -4.13 -3.63 22.89
N CYS A 454 -3.86 -3.41 24.17
CA CYS A 454 -2.58 -2.90 24.65
C CYS A 454 -1.53 -3.99 24.90
N ASN A 455 -1.95 -5.26 24.99
CA ASN A 455 -1.07 -6.36 25.32
C ASN A 455 -1.40 -7.62 24.50
N TRP A 456 -1.35 -7.46 23.17
CA TRP A 456 -1.66 -8.54 22.23
C TRP A 456 -0.74 -9.76 22.41
N ALA A 457 0.57 -9.55 22.30
CA ALA A 457 1.56 -10.63 22.30
C ALA A 457 2.39 -10.73 23.59
N GLY A 458 2.12 -9.88 24.58
CA GLY A 458 2.88 -9.88 25.83
C GLY A 458 2.33 -10.83 26.89
N PRO A 459 2.95 -10.84 28.08
CA PRO A 459 2.57 -11.73 29.16
C PRO A 459 1.09 -11.59 29.53
N GLY A 460 0.41 -12.73 29.72
CA GLY A 460 -1.04 -12.77 29.91
C GLY A 460 -1.85 -12.92 28.61
N ASN A 461 -1.30 -12.48 27.47
CA ASN A 461 -1.91 -12.61 26.13
C ASN A 461 -3.38 -12.15 26.11
N ASP A 462 -3.64 -10.95 26.65
CA ASP A 462 -5.00 -10.42 26.78
C ASP A 462 -5.39 -9.63 25.53
N HIS A 463 -6.38 -10.16 24.82
CA HIS A 463 -6.94 -9.54 23.61
C HIS A 463 -8.21 -8.73 23.91
N SER A 464 -8.44 -8.38 25.18
CA SER A 464 -9.56 -7.54 25.59
C SER A 464 -9.41 -6.12 25.05
N MET A 465 -10.40 -5.67 24.26
CA MET A 465 -10.43 -4.31 23.75
C MET A 465 -10.76 -3.30 24.84
N GLN A 466 -9.93 -2.27 24.93
CA GLN A 466 -10.19 -1.04 25.66
C GLN A 466 -10.86 -0.02 24.73
N ALA A 467 -11.61 0.92 25.30
CA ALA A 467 -12.33 1.96 24.55
C ALA A 467 -11.40 3.11 24.11
N PHE A 468 -10.30 2.76 23.46
CA PHE A 468 -9.28 3.67 22.95
C PHE A 468 -9.01 3.45 21.47
N SER A 469 -8.24 4.36 20.88
CA SER A 469 -7.49 4.16 19.64
C SER A 469 -6.20 4.97 19.71
N GLN A 470 -5.17 4.56 18.99
CA GLN A 470 -4.09 5.49 18.69
C GLN A 470 -4.56 6.50 17.65
N ARG A 471 -4.12 7.75 17.77
CA ARG A 471 -4.47 8.84 16.85
C ARG A 471 -3.27 9.70 16.53
N GLN A 472 -3.12 10.10 15.28
CA GLN A 472 -2.14 11.10 14.87
C GLN A 472 -2.76 12.10 13.89
N PHE A 473 -2.61 13.40 14.21
CA PHE A 473 -2.86 14.47 13.26
C PHE A 473 -1.59 14.76 12.46
N PHE A 474 -1.74 15.10 11.19
CA PHE A 474 -0.62 15.47 10.34
C PHE A 474 -0.94 16.73 9.53
N GLU A 475 0.10 17.51 9.21
CA GLU A 475 0.00 18.78 8.47
C GLU A 475 1.14 18.89 7.47
N TYR A 476 0.86 19.29 6.23
CA TYR A 476 1.86 19.41 5.20
C TYR A 476 2.77 20.62 5.44
N ASP A 477 4.06 20.37 5.60
CA ASP A 477 5.09 21.42 5.66
C ASP A 477 5.71 21.60 4.28
N SER A 478 5.37 22.72 3.63
CA SER A 478 5.93 23.09 2.32
C SER A 478 7.44 23.37 2.30
N ALA A 479 8.06 23.63 3.45
CA ALA A 479 9.49 23.89 3.55
C ALA A 479 10.32 22.60 3.49
N THR A 480 9.82 21.53 4.09
CA THR A 480 10.44 20.20 4.10
C THR A 480 9.85 19.26 3.05
N ALA A 481 8.69 19.61 2.47
CA ALA A 481 7.89 18.76 1.59
C ALA A 481 7.48 17.44 2.25
N THR A 482 7.22 17.47 3.56
CA THR A 482 6.77 16.32 4.34
C THR A 482 5.47 16.64 5.06
N TYR A 483 4.73 15.61 5.46
CA TYR A 483 3.64 15.78 6.40
C TYR A 483 4.19 15.71 7.82
N ASP A 484 4.22 16.82 8.55
CA ASP A 484 4.69 16.86 9.92
C ASP A 484 3.63 16.25 10.87
N GLY A 485 4.07 15.32 11.69
CA GLY A 485 3.30 14.71 12.78
C GLY A 485 3.87 15.02 14.16
N THR A 486 4.93 15.81 14.24
CA THR A 486 5.67 16.11 15.47
C THR A 486 5.00 17.24 16.26
N GLY A 487 4.91 17.04 17.58
CA GLY A 487 4.23 17.95 18.50
C GLY A 487 2.98 17.34 19.13
N SER A 488 2.35 18.07 20.07
CA SER A 488 1.28 17.58 20.96
C SER A 488 -0.07 17.28 20.26
N LYS A 489 -0.05 16.82 19.01
CA LYS A 489 -1.22 16.43 18.22
C LYS A 489 -1.28 14.91 17.99
N ALA A 490 -0.39 14.12 18.59
CA ALA A 490 -0.45 12.65 18.65
C ALA A 490 -1.07 12.17 19.99
N ASN A 491 -1.69 11.00 19.94
CA ASN A 491 -2.25 10.23 21.06
C ASN A 491 -1.86 8.77 20.83
N ILE A 492 -0.59 8.46 21.04
CA ILE A 492 0.06 7.21 20.58
C ILE A 492 0.86 6.49 21.65
N GLU A 493 1.12 7.15 22.77
CA GLU A 493 1.90 6.68 23.90
C GLU A 493 1.04 5.81 24.84
N TYR A 494 1.51 4.61 25.11
CA TYR A 494 0.92 3.72 26.11
C TYR A 494 1.96 2.71 26.60
N ALA A 495 1.75 2.15 27.78
CA ALA A 495 2.55 1.04 28.28
C ALA A 495 1.95 -0.28 27.76
N PRO A 496 2.75 -1.23 27.23
CA PRO A 496 2.23 -2.47 26.64
C PRO A 496 1.77 -3.49 27.69
N THR A 497 0.85 -3.06 28.56
CA THR A 497 0.24 -3.83 29.64
C THR A 497 -1.25 -4.00 29.35
N THR A 498 -1.91 -4.90 30.07
CA THR A 498 -3.36 -5.13 29.92
C THR A 498 -4.20 -3.86 30.12
N SER A 499 -3.72 -2.92 30.94
CA SER A 499 -4.40 -1.65 31.25
C SER A 499 -3.93 -0.47 30.39
N CYS A 500 -3.01 -0.69 29.46
CA CYS A 500 -2.33 0.35 28.66
C CYS A 500 -1.46 1.30 29.49
N SER A 501 -1.32 1.08 30.81
CA SER A 501 -0.67 2.00 31.74
C SER A 501 0.16 1.24 32.77
N TYR A 502 1.03 1.96 33.46
CA TYR A 502 1.85 1.42 34.54
C TYR A 502 1.91 2.42 35.70
N ASP A 503 1.77 1.94 36.94
CA ASP A 503 1.64 2.80 38.12
C ASP A 503 2.97 3.13 38.82
N GLY A 504 4.09 2.58 38.35
CA GLY A 504 5.41 2.77 38.94
C GLY A 504 5.67 1.96 40.21
N ALA A 505 4.78 1.03 40.59
CA ALA A 505 4.89 0.30 41.87
C ALA A 505 5.68 -1.03 41.78
N GLY A 506 6.20 -1.38 40.61
CA GLY A 506 6.86 -2.67 40.33
C GLY A 506 8.29 -2.53 39.79
N SER A 507 8.67 -3.48 38.94
CA SER A 507 9.98 -3.52 38.28
C SER A 507 9.87 -3.41 36.76
N PHE A 508 8.73 -2.92 36.26
CA PHE A 508 8.43 -2.92 34.84
C PHE A 508 9.20 -1.82 34.11
N VAL A 509 9.95 -2.21 33.10
CA VAL A 509 10.61 -1.30 32.15
C VAL A 509 10.40 -1.87 30.76
N PHE A 510 10.11 -1.02 29.79
CA PHE A 510 10.04 -1.37 28.38
C PHE A 510 10.79 -0.33 27.55
N ASP A 511 11.28 -0.77 26.40
CA ASP A 511 12.01 0.03 25.42
C ASP A 511 11.04 1.01 24.76
N ILE A 512 10.96 2.23 25.31
CA ILE A 512 9.90 3.19 25.00
C ILE A 512 10.14 3.90 23.67
N ASP A 513 11.41 4.12 23.32
CA ASP A 513 11.80 4.76 22.08
C ASP A 513 12.15 3.75 20.97
N ALA A 514 12.04 2.45 21.27
CA ALA A 514 12.31 1.35 20.38
C ALA A 514 13.72 1.38 19.78
N SER A 515 14.70 1.87 20.55
CA SER A 515 16.11 1.89 20.18
C SER A 515 16.73 0.50 20.06
N GLY A 516 16.06 -0.52 20.61
CA GLY A 516 16.57 -1.88 20.78
C GLY A 516 17.45 -2.03 22.02
N VAL A 517 17.58 -1.00 22.86
CA VAL A 517 18.44 -0.98 24.04
C VAL A 517 17.65 -0.57 25.28
N LEU A 518 17.19 -1.56 26.05
CA LEU A 518 16.45 -1.31 27.28
C LEU A 518 17.32 -0.64 28.37
N GLY A 519 16.80 0.46 28.91
CA GLY A 519 17.34 1.25 30.02
C GLY A 519 18.35 2.32 29.61
N ASP A 520 18.43 2.70 28.32
CA ASP A 520 19.40 3.69 27.84
C ASP A 520 18.90 5.14 27.95
N THR A 521 17.60 5.34 28.10
CA THR A 521 16.99 6.64 28.38
C THR A 521 16.50 6.77 29.84
N ALA A 522 16.40 8.01 30.32
CA ALA A 522 15.90 8.28 31.67
C ALA A 522 14.38 8.05 31.83
N LEU A 523 13.66 7.86 30.72
CA LEU A 523 12.22 7.54 30.74
C LEU A 523 11.97 6.05 31.03
N GLU A 524 12.99 5.22 30.87
CA GLU A 524 12.96 3.77 31.06
C GLU A 524 13.37 3.41 32.49
N ASP A 525 12.57 3.87 33.46
CA ASP A 525 12.78 3.64 34.88
C ASP A 525 11.52 3.02 35.51
N ALA A 526 11.71 1.89 36.18
CA ALA A 526 10.64 1.11 36.78
C ALA A 526 9.85 1.84 37.88
N SER A 527 10.41 2.92 38.43
CA SER A 527 9.76 3.76 39.44
C SER A 527 8.89 4.87 38.84
N LEU A 528 8.96 5.08 37.51
CA LEU A 528 8.12 6.06 36.82
C LEU A 528 6.77 5.43 36.47
N ALA A 529 5.71 6.15 36.85
CA ALA A 529 4.39 5.82 36.35
C ALA A 529 4.28 6.22 34.87
N PHE A 530 3.68 5.34 34.07
CA PHE A 530 3.37 5.56 32.67
C PHE A 530 1.87 5.70 32.49
N SER A 531 1.41 6.92 32.23
CA SER A 531 0.03 7.17 31.83
C SER A 531 -0.04 7.13 30.31
N GLN A 532 -0.96 6.32 29.78
CA GLN A 532 -1.29 6.41 28.37
C GLN A 532 -1.85 7.79 28.01
N ASP A 533 -1.67 8.17 26.74
CA ASP A 533 -2.27 9.34 26.11
C ASP A 533 -3.25 8.97 24.98
N LEU A 534 -3.56 7.67 24.82
CA LEU A 534 -4.41 7.17 23.73
C LEU A 534 -5.72 7.93 23.67
N TRP A 535 -6.21 8.07 22.45
CA TRP A 535 -7.43 8.81 22.20
C TRP A 535 -8.65 8.01 22.69
N ALA A 536 -9.55 8.69 23.38
CA ALA A 536 -10.79 8.13 23.89
C ALA A 536 -12.00 9.01 23.50
N PRO A 537 -13.18 8.40 23.29
CA PRO A 537 -14.44 9.13 23.22
C PRO A 537 -14.65 10.06 24.41
N THR A 538 -15.01 11.32 24.14
CA THR A 538 -15.37 12.27 25.21
C THR A 538 -16.84 12.17 25.61
N ASP A 539 -17.69 11.65 24.72
CA ASP A 539 -19.09 11.32 24.99
C ASP A 539 -19.18 9.84 25.39
N PRO A 540 -19.47 9.52 26.67
CA PRO A 540 -19.52 8.14 27.14
C PRO A 540 -20.71 7.33 26.59
N SER A 541 -21.62 7.96 25.84
CA SER A 541 -22.71 7.26 25.15
C SER A 541 -22.34 6.72 23.78
N LYS A 542 -21.18 7.13 23.25
CA LYS A 542 -20.69 6.73 21.92
C LYS A 542 -19.58 5.70 22.02
N THR A 543 -19.58 4.78 21.07
CA THR A 543 -18.48 3.85 20.83
C THR A 543 -17.25 4.58 20.27
N VAL A 544 -16.10 3.90 20.25
CA VAL A 544 -14.87 4.39 19.59
C VAL A 544 -15.16 4.70 18.12
N ALA A 545 -15.77 3.75 17.39
CA ALA A 545 -16.12 3.88 15.98
C ALA A 545 -17.02 5.10 15.67
N GLU A 546 -18.11 5.27 16.42
CA GLU A 546 -19.02 6.42 16.26
C GLU A 546 -18.29 7.74 16.53
N SER A 547 -17.43 7.77 17.54
CA SER A 547 -16.71 8.97 17.93
C SER A 547 -15.60 9.32 16.92
N ILE A 548 -14.96 8.34 16.27
CA ILE A 548 -14.03 8.58 15.16
C ILE A 548 -14.79 9.15 13.96
N THR A 549 -15.98 8.60 13.67
CA THR A 549 -16.85 9.11 12.59
C THR A 549 -17.27 10.55 12.82
N ASP A 550 -17.60 10.95 14.05
CA ASP A 550 -17.92 12.35 14.39
C ASP A 550 -16.74 13.31 14.15
N ARG A 551 -15.50 12.79 14.10
CA ARG A 551 -14.30 13.58 13.78
C ARG A 551 -14.05 13.71 12.28
N GLY A 552 -14.89 13.10 11.45
CA GLY A 552 -14.81 13.19 9.99
C GLY A 552 -14.05 12.06 9.32
N LEU A 553 -13.63 11.03 10.07
CA LEU A 553 -13.03 9.81 9.52
C LEU A 553 -14.08 8.70 9.49
N SER A 554 -14.62 8.42 8.32
CA SER A 554 -15.58 7.35 8.10
C SER A 554 -14.94 6.22 7.31
N VAL A 555 -15.41 4.99 7.50
CA VAL A 555 -15.03 3.88 6.62
C VAL A 555 -15.46 4.21 5.18
N PRO A 556 -14.60 3.99 4.18
CA PRO A 556 -14.95 4.27 2.79
C PRO A 556 -16.09 3.36 2.31
N ALA A 557 -16.96 3.94 1.49
CA ALA A 557 -17.87 3.17 0.66
C ALA A 557 -17.05 2.47 -0.44
N VAL A 558 -17.06 1.14 -0.42
CA VAL A 558 -16.25 0.28 -1.29
C VAL A 558 -17.14 -0.46 -2.29
N PRO A 559 -16.63 -0.83 -3.48
CA PRO A 559 -17.34 -1.72 -4.39
C PRO A 559 -17.67 -3.07 -3.74
N TYR A 560 -18.80 -3.67 -4.14
CA TYR A 560 -19.41 -4.86 -3.54
C TYR A 560 -19.85 -4.57 -2.09
N THR A 561 -19.07 -4.97 -1.08
CA THR A 561 -19.29 -4.69 0.35
C THR A 561 -18.03 -4.97 1.18
N TRP A 562 -18.06 -4.65 2.48
CA TRP A 562 -17.11 -5.19 3.45
C TRP A 562 -17.52 -6.63 3.87
N PRO A 563 -16.57 -7.47 4.37
CA PRO A 563 -16.85 -8.85 4.73
C PRO A 563 -18.04 -9.12 5.64
N VAL A 564 -18.36 -8.20 6.55
CA VAL A 564 -19.53 -8.34 7.43
C VAL A 564 -20.86 -8.44 6.67
N ASP A 565 -20.92 -7.93 5.45
CA ASP A 565 -22.12 -7.82 4.61
C ASP A 565 -22.08 -8.77 3.39
N GLU A 566 -21.13 -9.71 3.34
CA GLU A 566 -21.00 -10.72 2.26
C GLU A 566 -21.99 -11.90 2.34
#